data_AF-A0A8B0SQA8-F1
#
_entry.id   AF-A0A8B0SQA8-F1
#
_cell.length_a   1.000
_cell.length_b   1.000
_cell.length_c   1.000
_cell.angle_alpha   90.00
_cell.angle_beta   90.00
_cell.angle_gamma   90.00
#
_symmetry.space_group_name_H-M   'P 1'
#
loop_
_entity.id
_entity.type
_entity.pdbx_description
1 polymer ?
#
loop_
_entity_poly.entity_id
_entity_poly.type
_entity_poly.pdbx_seq_one_letter_code
_entity_poly.pdbx_strand_id
1 'polypeptide(L)'
;MKTTPREIATPCPQMSLKVPDGMTQVEFFNSPANLKNLAEENGLFRTPEDLLLYRKLVGHSVEFDTSIILDSSRRILDPLGRPVRRDQMKRQEKKVWSKMTQIICDYMFEKYPDPAEHLILCGEASLDSTWPLNKPGVPSIRMIHNHFMVFPMAQLRDAKEADANNPNLTDSGHNTLFLRQLSEAYGKFLEVLDLQILKLLPTEAASLQLTGYPQGLPCWEVIGGAERLQDQYFWYEYEQVLRGFLDFYRTFFSMVATGEVRVPDNANFANQIDDVLLGNQRFVRVARDLREKVIQDPQFANDIRWRPAYKQIMFRDDKGRLVVTISQNSVGNAITELLGIVVKRQVDSAAYAAVEEGLVSRLLEVRERLQAANLGESLSSPCWPNGAYQPCR
;
A
#
# COMPACT_ATOMS: atom_id res chain seq x y z
N MET A 1 23.90 15.89 -4.38
CA MET A 1 22.47 16.10 -4.11
C MET A 1 22.20 15.69 -2.67
N LYS A 2 21.42 16.44 -1.89
CA LYS A 2 21.12 16.10 -0.49
C LYS A 2 20.07 14.99 -0.45
N THR A 3 20.37 13.88 0.22
CA THR A 3 19.43 12.78 0.47
C THR A 3 18.39 13.23 1.49
N THR A 4 17.15 13.41 1.04
CA THR A 4 16.05 13.94 1.87
C THR A 4 14.70 13.63 1.20
N PRO A 5 13.63 13.38 1.97
CA PRO A 5 12.31 13.14 1.39
C PRO A 5 11.82 14.32 0.53
N ARG A 6 10.95 14.02 -0.43
CA ARG A 6 10.47 14.97 -1.44
C ARG A 6 8.98 15.23 -1.30
N GLU A 7 8.60 16.49 -1.44
CA GLU A 7 7.20 16.91 -1.54
C GLU A 7 6.88 17.32 -2.97
N ILE A 8 5.97 16.59 -3.62
CA ILE A 8 5.50 16.87 -4.97
C ILE A 8 4.10 17.44 -4.95
N ALA A 9 3.84 18.39 -5.85
CA ALA A 9 2.50 18.85 -6.16
C ALA A 9 1.98 18.09 -7.39
N THR A 10 0.83 17.43 -7.25
CA THR A 10 0.17 16.70 -8.34
C THR A 10 -1.13 17.41 -8.67
N PRO A 11 -1.33 17.89 -9.92
CA PRO A 11 -2.59 18.50 -10.31
C PRO A 11 -3.70 17.44 -10.30
N CYS A 12 -4.89 17.84 -9.86
CA CYS A 12 -6.10 17.03 -9.98
C CYS A 12 -7.27 17.92 -10.39
N PRO A 13 -8.30 17.36 -11.04
CA PRO A 13 -9.46 18.15 -11.41
C PRO A 13 -10.33 18.45 -10.19
N GLN A 14 -11.20 19.44 -10.32
CA GLN A 14 -12.27 19.66 -9.36
C GLN A 14 -13.18 18.42 -9.30
N MET A 15 -13.37 17.87 -8.10
CA MET A 15 -14.29 16.75 -7.92
C MET A 15 -15.75 17.17 -8.11
N SER A 16 -16.49 16.39 -8.90
CA SER A 16 -17.95 16.57 -9.10
C SER A 16 -18.78 16.00 -7.94
N LEU A 17 -18.28 14.96 -7.26
CA LEU A 17 -18.92 14.34 -6.11
C LEU A 17 -18.96 15.30 -4.92
N LYS A 18 -20.17 15.55 -4.41
CA LYS A 18 -20.40 16.26 -3.14
C LYS A 18 -20.66 15.25 -2.03
N VAL A 19 -20.01 15.46 -0.89
CA VAL A 19 -20.34 14.74 0.34
C VAL A 19 -21.71 15.23 0.82
N PRO A 20 -22.68 14.33 1.08
CA PRO A 20 -23.99 14.72 1.59
C PRO A 20 -23.91 15.46 2.94
N ASP A 21 -24.87 16.36 3.18
CA ASP A 21 -24.97 17.08 4.45
C ASP A 21 -25.11 16.09 5.62
N GLY A 22 -24.35 16.33 6.69
CA GLY A 22 -24.31 15.47 7.88
C GLY A 22 -23.40 14.24 7.77
N MET A 23 -22.69 14.05 6.65
CA MET A 23 -21.74 12.96 6.46
C MET A 23 -20.30 13.48 6.44
N THR A 24 -19.37 12.75 7.05
CA THR A 24 -17.93 13.03 6.87
C THR A 24 -17.44 12.51 5.52
N GLN A 25 -16.34 13.08 5.01
CA GLN A 25 -15.69 12.60 3.79
C GLN A 25 -15.37 11.10 3.86
N VAL A 26 -14.82 10.64 4.99
CA VAL A 26 -14.40 9.25 5.14
C VAL A 26 -15.59 8.30 5.12
N GLU A 27 -16.69 8.64 5.80
CA GLU A 27 -17.92 7.84 5.73
C GLU A 27 -18.44 7.75 4.29
N PHE A 28 -18.48 8.87 3.57
CA PHE A 28 -18.97 8.91 2.20
C PHE A 28 -18.13 8.05 1.25
N PHE A 29 -16.80 8.17 1.29
CA PHE A 29 -15.93 7.42 0.41
C PHE A 29 -15.92 5.91 0.68
N ASN A 30 -16.32 5.49 1.89
CA ASN A 30 -16.50 4.08 2.26
C ASN A 30 -17.87 3.50 1.87
N SER A 31 -18.81 4.34 1.44
CA SER A 31 -20.16 3.91 1.07
C SER A 31 -20.18 3.06 -0.20
N PRO A 32 -21.13 2.11 -0.34
CA PRO A 32 -21.38 1.42 -1.60
C PRO A 32 -21.65 2.38 -2.77
N ALA A 33 -22.26 3.54 -2.50
CA ALA A 33 -22.56 4.55 -3.52
C ALA A 33 -21.28 5.15 -4.14
N ASN A 34 -20.29 5.47 -3.32
CA ASN A 34 -19.00 5.95 -3.82
C ASN A 34 -18.27 4.89 -4.66
N LEU A 35 -18.31 3.61 -4.27
CA LEU A 35 -17.66 2.53 -5.00
C LEU A 35 -18.33 2.25 -6.35
N LYS A 36 -19.67 2.32 -6.38
CA LYS A 36 -20.42 2.31 -7.63
C LYS A 36 -19.98 3.46 -8.53
N ASN A 37 -19.92 4.68 -8.00
CA ASN A 37 -19.47 5.84 -8.77
C ASN A 37 -18.02 5.67 -9.27
N LEU A 38 -17.12 5.14 -8.44
CA LEU A 38 -15.74 4.87 -8.83
C LEU A 38 -15.67 3.97 -10.07
N ALA A 39 -16.48 2.91 -10.09
CA ALA A 39 -16.56 1.99 -11.21
C ALA A 39 -17.16 2.61 -12.48
N GLU A 40 -18.16 3.49 -12.33
CA GLU A 40 -18.84 4.13 -13.46
C GLU A 40 -18.04 5.29 -14.06
N GLU A 41 -17.40 6.10 -13.21
CA GLU A 41 -16.69 7.33 -13.62
C GLU A 41 -15.22 7.10 -13.96
N ASN A 42 -14.60 6.05 -13.40
CA ASN A 42 -13.16 5.83 -13.49
C ASN A 42 -12.78 4.36 -13.71
N GLY A 43 -13.74 3.46 -13.90
CA GLY A 43 -13.48 2.04 -14.11
C GLY A 43 -12.83 1.76 -15.46
N LEU A 44 -11.77 0.95 -15.45
CA LEU A 44 -11.06 0.54 -16.67
C LEU A 44 -11.40 -0.92 -17.02
N PHE A 45 -11.43 -1.80 -16.02
CA PHE A 45 -11.56 -3.24 -16.22
C PHE A 45 -12.17 -3.90 -14.99
N ARG A 46 -12.97 -4.95 -15.18
CA ARG A 46 -13.50 -5.76 -14.06
C ARG A 46 -13.40 -7.25 -14.32
N THR A 47 -13.05 -8.00 -13.28
CA THR A 47 -13.00 -9.46 -13.27
C THR A 47 -14.28 -10.08 -12.68
N PRO A 48 -14.57 -11.37 -12.91
CA PRO A 48 -15.65 -12.11 -12.25
C PRO A 48 -15.54 -12.15 -10.71
N GLU A 49 -14.33 -12.03 -10.19
CA GLU A 49 -14.00 -11.96 -8.76
C GLU A 49 -14.27 -10.59 -8.13
N ASP A 50 -14.90 -9.66 -8.86
CA ASP A 50 -15.11 -8.25 -8.49
C ASP A 50 -13.83 -7.43 -8.32
N LEU A 51 -12.68 -7.87 -8.84
CA LEU A 51 -11.50 -7.00 -8.92
C LEU A 51 -11.74 -5.92 -9.97
N LEU A 52 -11.69 -4.66 -9.54
CA LEU A 52 -11.88 -3.47 -10.36
C LEU A 52 -10.53 -2.77 -10.54
N LEU A 53 -10.06 -2.66 -11.78
CA LEU A 53 -9.02 -1.70 -12.15
C LEU A 53 -9.67 -0.34 -12.39
N TYR A 54 -9.15 0.72 -11.79
CA TYR A 54 -9.68 2.07 -11.97
C TYR A 54 -8.60 3.14 -11.97
N ARG A 55 -8.83 4.19 -12.76
CA ARG A 55 -7.99 5.40 -12.75
C ARG A 55 -8.14 6.15 -11.44
N LYS A 56 -7.02 6.56 -10.83
CA LYS A 56 -7.07 7.52 -9.72
C LYS A 56 -7.20 8.95 -10.22
N LEU A 57 -8.43 9.46 -10.16
CA LEU A 57 -8.70 10.84 -10.53
C LEU A 57 -7.92 11.85 -9.67
N VAL A 58 -7.89 11.59 -8.36
CA VAL A 58 -7.08 12.34 -7.39
C VAL A 58 -5.86 11.48 -7.06
N GLY A 59 -4.93 11.46 -8.01
CA GLY A 59 -3.77 10.58 -7.99
C GLY A 59 -2.60 11.06 -7.12
N HIS A 60 -1.50 10.37 -7.30
CA HIS A 60 -0.17 10.54 -6.73
C HIS A 60 0.81 10.92 -7.83
N SER A 61 0.60 10.43 -9.04
CA SER A 61 1.39 10.73 -10.22
C SER A 61 0.48 11.01 -11.41
N VAL A 62 0.95 11.86 -12.33
CA VAL A 62 0.33 12.09 -13.64
C VAL A 62 0.99 11.27 -14.75
N GLU A 63 2.11 10.61 -14.46
CA GLU A 63 2.79 9.76 -15.45
C GLU A 63 2.07 8.41 -15.57
N PHE A 64 1.90 7.72 -14.46
CA PHE A 64 1.10 6.50 -14.38
C PHE A 64 0.59 6.36 -12.94
N ASP A 65 -0.74 6.28 -12.77
CA ASP A 65 -1.37 6.01 -11.47
C ASP A 65 -2.71 5.30 -11.63
N THR A 66 -2.78 4.08 -11.12
CA THR A 66 -3.99 3.26 -11.11
C THR A 66 -4.03 2.37 -9.88
N SER A 67 -5.21 1.81 -9.61
CA SER A 67 -5.37 0.83 -8.55
C SER A 67 -6.26 -0.33 -8.96
N ILE A 68 -5.97 -1.49 -8.37
CA ILE A 68 -6.92 -2.61 -8.31
C ILE A 68 -7.56 -2.58 -6.93
N ILE A 69 -8.87 -2.67 -6.86
CA ILE A 69 -9.62 -2.84 -5.62
C ILE A 69 -10.50 -4.09 -5.71
N LEU A 70 -10.59 -4.85 -4.63
CA LEU A 70 -11.57 -5.94 -4.53
C LEU A 70 -12.94 -5.32 -4.26
N ASP A 71 -13.66 -4.91 -5.30
CA ASP A 71 -14.95 -4.20 -5.23
C ASP A 71 -16.09 -5.10 -4.76
N SER A 72 -16.05 -5.51 -3.50
CA SER A 72 -17.11 -6.29 -2.88
C SER A 72 -18.40 -5.50 -2.65
N SER A 73 -18.49 -4.22 -3.05
CA SER A 73 -19.63 -3.35 -2.73
C SER A 73 -20.95 -3.82 -3.34
N ARG A 74 -20.89 -4.65 -4.37
CA ARG A 74 -22.06 -5.28 -5.01
C ARG A 74 -22.64 -6.43 -4.19
N ARG A 75 -21.85 -7.00 -3.26
CA ARG A 75 -22.22 -8.20 -2.48
C ARG A 75 -22.23 -7.94 -0.97
N ILE A 76 -21.30 -7.12 -0.49
CA ILE A 76 -21.09 -6.79 0.92
C ILE A 76 -21.30 -5.28 1.09
N LEU A 77 -22.51 -4.93 1.54
CA LEU A 77 -22.89 -3.54 1.81
C LEU A 77 -22.26 -3.03 3.11
N ASP A 78 -22.09 -3.90 4.11
CA ASP A 78 -21.41 -3.61 5.38
C ASP A 78 -19.92 -3.27 5.13
N PRO A 79 -19.48 -2.01 5.35
CA PRO A 79 -18.08 -1.64 5.17
C PRO A 79 -17.10 -2.38 6.11
N LEU A 80 -17.57 -2.86 7.27
CA LEU A 80 -16.73 -3.56 8.25
C LEU A 80 -16.52 -5.03 7.89
N GLY A 81 -17.46 -5.63 7.15
CA GLY A 81 -17.40 -7.01 6.68
C GLY A 81 -16.55 -7.22 5.42
N ARG A 82 -15.99 -6.15 4.83
CA ARG A 82 -15.21 -6.25 3.58
C ARG A 82 -13.77 -6.71 3.85
N PRO A 83 -13.16 -7.48 2.94
CA PRO A 83 -11.74 -7.78 3.03
C PRO A 83 -10.89 -6.51 2.96
N VAL A 84 -10.06 -6.31 3.96
CA VAL A 84 -9.08 -5.21 4.10
C VAL A 84 -7.65 -5.70 4.03
N ARG A 85 -7.44 -7.01 3.84
CA ARG A 85 -6.14 -7.66 3.72
C ARG A 85 -6.16 -8.81 2.72
N ARG A 86 -4.98 -9.12 2.19
CA ARG A 86 -4.79 -10.20 1.23
C ARG A 86 -5.07 -11.56 1.87
N ASP A 87 -4.72 -11.78 3.13
CA ASP A 87 -5.02 -13.04 3.85
C ASP A 87 -6.53 -13.33 3.98
N GLN A 88 -7.37 -12.30 3.83
CA GLN A 88 -8.84 -12.42 3.88
C GLN A 88 -9.47 -12.71 2.50
N MET A 89 -8.70 -12.59 1.42
CA MET A 89 -9.17 -12.90 0.06
C MET A 89 -9.26 -14.41 -0.13
N LYS A 90 -10.26 -14.85 -0.90
CA LYS A 90 -10.40 -16.24 -1.33
C LYS A 90 -9.24 -16.63 -2.25
N ARG A 91 -8.97 -17.94 -2.34
CA ARG A 91 -7.90 -18.48 -3.19
C ARG A 91 -7.98 -17.99 -4.64
N GLN A 92 -9.17 -17.99 -5.21
CA GLN A 92 -9.39 -17.54 -6.59
C GLN A 92 -9.15 -16.02 -6.75
N GLU A 93 -9.67 -15.21 -5.82
CA GLU A 93 -9.43 -13.77 -5.77
C GLU A 93 -7.93 -13.47 -5.71
N LYS A 94 -7.17 -14.16 -4.85
CA LYS A 94 -5.70 -14.03 -4.75
C LYS A 94 -4.98 -14.37 -6.06
N LYS A 95 -5.43 -15.42 -6.76
CA LYS A 95 -4.83 -15.85 -8.03
C LYS A 95 -4.98 -14.76 -9.09
N VAL A 96 -6.21 -14.26 -9.28
CA VAL A 96 -6.48 -13.20 -10.27
C VAL A 96 -5.80 -11.90 -9.88
N TRP A 97 -5.83 -11.52 -8.60
CA TRP A 97 -5.11 -10.36 -8.07
C TRP A 97 -3.62 -10.39 -8.39
N SER A 98 -2.97 -11.52 -8.15
CA SER A 98 -1.54 -11.71 -8.43
C SER A 98 -1.27 -11.63 -9.93
N LYS A 99 -2.14 -12.22 -10.76
CA LYS A 99 -1.99 -12.18 -12.21
C LYS A 99 -2.20 -10.79 -12.80
N MET A 100 -3.19 -10.04 -12.32
CA MET A 100 -3.38 -8.64 -12.72
C MET A 100 -2.18 -7.79 -12.28
N THR A 101 -1.70 -7.98 -11.05
CA THR A 101 -0.52 -7.27 -10.52
C THR A 101 0.70 -7.55 -11.38
N GLN A 102 0.95 -8.82 -11.74
CA GLN A 102 2.02 -9.20 -12.65
C GLN A 102 1.93 -8.45 -13.99
N ILE A 103 0.78 -8.50 -14.67
CA ILE A 103 0.61 -7.87 -16.01
C ILE A 103 0.84 -6.36 -15.96
N ILE A 104 0.37 -5.69 -14.91
CA ILE A 104 0.55 -4.23 -14.76
C ILE A 104 2.02 -3.91 -14.46
N CYS A 105 2.67 -4.69 -13.61
CA CYS A 105 4.09 -4.56 -13.34
C CYS A 105 4.93 -4.78 -14.60
N ASP A 106 4.65 -5.84 -15.37
CA ASP A 106 5.33 -6.14 -16.64
C ASP A 106 5.21 -4.93 -17.59
N TYR A 107 4.00 -4.36 -17.74
CA TYR A 107 3.80 -3.14 -18.52
C TYR A 107 4.66 -1.96 -18.02
N MET A 108 4.68 -1.71 -16.70
CA MET A 108 5.47 -0.60 -16.15
C MET A 108 6.97 -0.81 -16.37
N PHE A 109 7.50 -2.02 -16.20
CA PHE A 109 8.92 -2.31 -16.41
C PHE A 109 9.32 -2.22 -17.89
N GLU A 110 8.45 -2.65 -18.80
CA GLU A 110 8.66 -2.51 -20.24
C GLU A 110 8.61 -1.04 -20.71
N LYS A 111 7.61 -0.28 -20.25
CA LYS A 111 7.41 1.12 -20.66
C LYS A 111 8.47 2.05 -20.05
N TYR A 112 8.94 1.73 -18.84
CA TYR A 112 9.85 2.57 -18.06
C TYR A 112 11.09 1.76 -17.64
N PRO A 113 11.99 1.35 -18.55
CA PRO A 113 13.07 0.42 -18.25
C PRO A 113 14.18 1.02 -17.38
N ASP A 114 14.41 2.33 -17.48
CA ASP A 114 15.56 2.99 -16.83
C ASP A 114 15.22 3.48 -15.40
N PRO A 115 15.85 2.94 -14.34
CA PRO A 115 15.69 3.43 -12.97
C PRO A 115 16.22 4.86 -12.75
N ALA A 116 17.13 5.36 -13.59
CA ALA A 116 17.62 6.73 -13.50
C ALA A 116 16.58 7.76 -13.97
N GLU A 117 15.65 7.34 -14.83
CA GLU A 117 14.58 8.19 -15.39
C GLU A 117 13.25 8.02 -14.66
N HIS A 118 12.94 6.82 -14.16
CA HIS A 118 11.64 6.51 -13.57
C HIS A 118 11.73 5.66 -12.31
N LEU A 119 11.08 6.14 -11.24
CA LEU A 119 10.79 5.35 -10.06
C LEU A 119 9.46 4.61 -10.25
N ILE A 120 9.49 3.28 -10.12
CA ILE A 120 8.30 2.42 -10.19
C ILE A 120 7.96 1.94 -8.78
N LEU A 121 6.67 2.02 -8.44
CA LEU A 121 6.10 1.54 -7.19
C LEU A 121 4.82 0.76 -7.46
N CYS A 122 4.72 -0.44 -6.91
CA CYS A 122 3.49 -1.22 -6.81
C CYS A 122 3.28 -1.60 -5.35
N GLY A 123 2.05 -1.72 -4.85
CA GLY A 123 1.88 -2.24 -3.50
C GLY A 123 0.48 -2.28 -2.95
N GLU A 124 0.27 -3.21 -2.04
CA GLU A 124 -0.97 -3.43 -1.34
C GLU A 124 -1.06 -2.50 -0.14
N ALA A 125 -2.17 -1.77 -0.04
CA ALA A 125 -2.54 -1.04 1.15
C ALA A 125 -3.70 -1.77 1.85
N SER A 126 -3.48 -2.06 3.12
CA SER A 126 -4.41 -2.71 4.03
C SER A 126 -4.79 -1.78 5.17
N LEU A 127 -5.98 -1.99 5.73
CA LEU A 127 -6.52 -1.17 6.80
C LEU A 127 -6.92 -1.95 8.04
N ASP A 128 -6.86 -1.24 9.17
CA ASP A 128 -7.48 -1.69 10.42
C ASP A 128 -8.99 -1.45 10.27
N SER A 129 -9.73 -2.54 10.09
CA SER A 129 -11.19 -2.49 9.93
C SER A 129 -11.92 -2.01 11.19
N THR A 130 -11.25 -1.96 12.35
CA THR A 130 -11.82 -1.53 13.63
C THR A 130 -11.50 -0.08 13.98
N TRP A 131 -10.64 0.59 13.19
CA TRP A 131 -10.31 1.98 13.44
C TRP A 131 -11.52 2.90 13.23
N PRO A 132 -11.75 3.93 14.06
CA PRO A 132 -12.87 4.84 13.86
C PRO A 132 -12.77 5.59 12.52
N LEU A 133 -13.83 5.60 11.71
CA LEU A 133 -13.83 6.24 10.38
C LEU A 133 -13.61 7.75 10.43
N ASN A 134 -13.93 8.40 11.54
CA ASN A 134 -13.78 9.84 11.73
C ASN A 134 -12.38 10.28 12.22
N LYS A 135 -11.46 9.34 12.47
CA LYS A 135 -10.09 9.67 12.89
C LYS A 135 -9.27 10.22 11.71
N PRO A 136 -8.40 11.22 11.95
CA PRO A 136 -7.40 11.65 10.95
C PRO A 136 -6.51 10.48 10.49
N GLY A 137 -6.11 10.49 9.22
CA GLY A 137 -5.24 9.46 8.64
C GLY A 137 -5.93 8.12 8.35
N VAL A 138 -7.26 8.08 8.39
CA VAL A 138 -8.04 6.98 7.79
C VAL A 138 -8.16 7.25 6.30
N PRO A 139 -7.69 6.34 5.43
CA PRO A 139 -7.85 6.52 4.00
C PRO A 139 -9.32 6.45 3.60
N SER A 140 -9.57 7.02 2.42
CA SER A 140 -10.90 7.17 1.87
C SER A 140 -11.65 5.85 1.64
N ILE A 141 -10.98 4.70 1.46
CA ILE A 141 -11.65 3.42 1.17
C ILE A 141 -11.09 2.26 2.03
N ARG A 142 -11.95 1.65 2.86
CA ARG A 142 -11.71 0.52 3.79
C ARG A 142 -11.85 -0.82 3.09
N MET A 143 -10.99 -1.06 2.11
CA MET A 143 -10.96 -2.29 1.34
C MET A 143 -9.52 -2.55 0.92
N ILE A 144 -9.15 -3.81 0.70
CA ILE A 144 -7.84 -4.09 0.12
C ILE A 144 -7.77 -3.50 -1.28
N HIS A 145 -6.72 -2.74 -1.53
CA HIS A 145 -6.43 -2.16 -2.83
C HIS A 145 -4.92 -2.20 -3.10
N ASN A 146 -4.56 -2.53 -4.34
CA ASN A 146 -3.20 -2.47 -4.86
C ASN A 146 -3.02 -1.15 -5.59
N HIS A 147 -1.86 -0.52 -5.44
CA HIS A 147 -1.49 0.75 -6.07
C HIS A 147 -0.41 0.48 -7.11
N PHE A 148 -0.45 1.19 -8.23
CA PHE A 148 0.57 1.12 -9.28
C PHE A 148 0.90 2.53 -9.72
N MET A 149 2.16 2.93 -9.55
CA MET A 149 2.60 4.30 -9.76
C MET A 149 3.95 4.35 -10.44
N VAL A 150 4.13 5.34 -11.30
CA VAL A 150 5.43 5.69 -11.88
C VAL A 150 5.67 7.18 -11.66
N PHE A 151 6.87 7.54 -11.20
CA PHE A 151 7.29 8.92 -11.02
C PHE A 151 8.48 9.24 -11.93
N PRO A 152 8.41 10.29 -12.75
CA PRO A 152 9.59 10.82 -13.42
C PRO A 152 10.61 11.28 -12.38
N MET A 153 11.84 10.75 -12.46
CA MET A 153 12.90 11.08 -11.52
C MET A 153 13.30 12.55 -11.61
N ALA A 154 13.21 13.19 -12.79
CA ALA A 154 13.42 14.62 -12.93
C ALA A 154 12.45 15.42 -12.03
N GLN A 155 11.17 15.08 -12.04
CA GLN A 155 10.17 15.71 -11.17
C GLN A 155 10.51 15.53 -9.69
N LEU A 156 10.91 14.31 -9.27
CA LEU A 156 11.29 14.06 -7.88
C LEU A 156 12.57 14.80 -7.48
N ARG A 157 13.51 15.00 -8.41
CA ARG A 157 14.76 15.71 -8.16
C ARG A 157 14.54 17.22 -8.01
N ASP A 158 13.64 17.78 -8.80
CA ASP A 158 13.29 19.21 -8.79
C ASP A 158 12.26 19.55 -7.69
N ALA A 159 11.65 18.55 -7.08
CA ALA A 159 10.69 18.70 -6.01
C ALA A 159 11.30 19.32 -4.75
N LYS A 160 10.45 20.03 -4.00
CA LYS A 160 10.83 20.62 -2.72
C LYS A 160 11.22 19.52 -1.72
N GLU A 161 12.13 19.84 -0.81
CA GLU A 161 12.37 18.99 0.35
C GLU A 161 11.07 18.93 1.17
N ALA A 162 10.62 17.72 1.52
CA ALA A 162 9.50 17.56 2.44
C ALA A 162 9.95 17.91 3.86
N ASP A 163 9.02 18.43 4.67
CA ASP A 163 9.24 18.57 6.11
C ASP A 163 9.50 17.18 6.71
N ALA A 164 10.64 17.00 7.38
CA ALA A 164 11.00 15.74 8.05
C ALA A 164 10.01 15.36 9.15
N ASN A 165 9.25 16.33 9.69
CA ASN A 165 8.19 16.12 10.67
C ASN A 165 6.80 15.93 10.03
N ASN A 166 6.71 15.85 8.70
CA ASN A 166 5.43 15.64 8.04
C ASN A 166 4.76 14.36 8.59
N PRO A 167 3.49 14.40 8.99
CA PRO A 167 2.79 13.25 9.58
C PRO A 167 2.56 12.11 8.59
N ASN A 168 2.84 12.30 7.30
CA ASN A 168 2.89 11.19 6.34
C ASN A 168 4.25 10.46 6.38
N LEU A 169 5.34 11.14 6.75
CA LEU A 169 6.69 10.56 6.81
C LEU A 169 7.04 10.04 8.20
N THR A 170 6.54 10.73 9.22
CA THR A 170 6.57 10.29 10.61
C THR A 170 5.27 9.54 10.83
N ASP A 171 5.30 8.29 11.30
CA ASP A 171 4.10 7.52 11.65
C ASP A 171 3.33 8.15 12.84
N SER A 172 2.90 9.41 12.74
CA SER A 172 2.39 10.24 13.85
C SER A 172 3.19 10.11 15.15
N GLY A 173 4.51 9.99 15.04
CA GLY A 173 5.43 9.79 16.18
C GLY A 173 5.70 8.31 16.57
N HIS A 174 4.97 7.33 16.03
CA HIS A 174 5.20 5.89 16.28
C HIS A 174 6.41 5.30 15.55
N ASN A 175 6.98 6.03 14.59
CA ASN A 175 8.30 5.75 13.99
C ASN A 175 9.41 5.66 15.05
N THR A 176 9.14 6.01 16.30
CA THR A 176 10.10 5.89 17.40
C THR A 176 9.96 4.62 18.23
N LEU A 177 8.77 4.04 18.41
CA LEU A 177 8.63 2.85 19.25
C LEU A 177 9.10 1.60 18.50
N PHE A 178 8.46 1.29 17.37
CA PHE A 178 8.76 0.06 16.63
C PHE A 178 10.15 0.11 15.97
N LEU A 179 10.46 1.20 15.25
CA LEU A 179 11.74 1.34 14.55
C LEU A 179 12.94 1.33 15.52
N ARG A 180 12.82 1.93 16.71
CA ARG A 180 13.95 2.02 17.66
C ARG A 180 14.02 0.84 18.63
N GLN A 181 12.88 0.28 19.03
CA GLN A 181 12.84 -0.73 20.09
C GLN A 181 12.63 -2.15 19.58
N LEU A 182 11.98 -2.31 18.43
CA LEU A 182 11.50 -3.61 17.94
C LEU A 182 12.06 -4.01 16.58
N SER A 183 12.79 -3.13 15.88
CA SER A 183 13.39 -3.40 14.56
C SER A 183 14.30 -4.63 14.56
N GLU A 184 15.13 -4.81 15.59
CA GLU A 184 16.00 -5.97 15.71
C GLU A 184 15.20 -7.27 15.89
N ALA A 185 14.20 -7.27 16.78
CA ALA A 185 13.33 -8.43 16.99
C ALA A 185 12.52 -8.76 15.73
N TYR A 186 12.06 -7.72 15.02
CA TYR A 186 11.32 -7.85 13.79
C TYR A 186 12.16 -8.41 12.64
N GLY A 187 13.39 -7.91 12.47
CA GLY A 187 14.36 -8.43 11.50
C GLY A 187 14.66 -9.91 11.75
N LYS A 188 15.05 -10.26 12.98
CA LYS A 188 15.32 -11.65 13.39
C LYS A 188 14.11 -12.57 13.15
N PHE A 189 12.91 -12.12 13.46
CA PHE A 189 11.69 -12.92 13.26
C PHE A 189 11.46 -13.22 11.77
N LEU A 190 11.73 -12.26 10.90
CA LEU A 190 11.54 -12.40 9.47
C LEU A 190 12.68 -13.16 8.76
N GLU A 191 13.90 -13.15 9.30
CA GLU A 191 15.03 -13.95 8.78
C GLU A 191 14.73 -15.46 8.83
N VAL A 192 13.96 -15.90 9.82
CA VAL A 192 13.62 -17.32 10.03
C VAL A 192 12.54 -17.83 9.06
N LEU A 193 11.98 -16.97 8.20
CA LEU A 193 10.99 -17.40 7.19
C LEU A 193 11.58 -18.27 6.07
N ASP A 194 12.91 -18.42 5.99
CA ASP A 194 13.64 -19.27 5.02
C ASP A 194 13.23 -19.06 3.55
N LEU A 195 13.16 -17.79 3.16
CA LEU A 195 12.74 -17.37 1.83
C LEU A 195 13.87 -17.61 0.80
N GLN A 196 13.52 -18.12 -0.38
CA GLN A 196 14.45 -18.46 -1.45
C GLN A 196 14.55 -17.37 -2.51
N ILE A 197 13.42 -16.78 -2.93
CA ILE A 197 13.37 -15.71 -3.94
C ILE A 197 13.56 -14.35 -3.27
N LEU A 198 12.93 -14.11 -2.11
CA LEU A 198 13.04 -12.86 -1.36
C LEU A 198 14.24 -12.91 -0.41
N LYS A 199 15.36 -12.32 -0.81
CA LYS A 199 16.58 -12.26 0.02
C LYS A 199 16.68 -10.94 0.77
N LEU A 200 16.81 -11.02 2.09
CA LEU A 200 16.88 -9.84 2.94
C LEU A 200 18.09 -8.97 2.57
N LEU A 201 17.86 -7.68 2.42
CA LEU A 201 18.88 -6.68 2.16
C LEU A 201 19.42 -6.09 3.46
N PRO A 202 20.73 -5.77 3.52
CA PRO A 202 21.27 -4.89 4.55
C PRO A 202 20.52 -3.56 4.55
N THR A 203 20.26 -3.00 5.72
CA THR A 203 19.46 -1.77 5.86
C THR A 203 20.04 -0.59 5.07
N GLU A 204 21.38 -0.44 5.01
CA GLU A 204 22.00 0.66 4.26
C GLU A 204 21.85 0.48 2.74
N ALA A 205 21.63 -0.75 2.27
CA ALA A 205 21.54 -1.08 0.85
C ALA A 205 20.11 -1.01 0.30
N ALA A 206 19.11 -0.75 1.15
CA ALA A 206 17.70 -0.79 0.77
C ALA A 206 17.10 0.58 0.43
N SER A 207 17.75 1.67 0.85
CA SER A 207 17.21 3.02 0.69
C SER A 207 17.53 3.62 -0.68
N LEU A 208 16.58 4.38 -1.21
CA LEU A 208 16.74 5.19 -2.41
C LEU A 208 17.73 6.31 -2.14
N GLN A 209 18.69 6.53 -3.05
CA GLN A 209 19.72 7.56 -2.90
C GLN A 209 19.13 8.97 -2.78
N LEU A 210 18.03 9.24 -3.49
CA LEU A 210 17.38 10.54 -3.55
C LEU A 210 16.70 10.93 -2.22
N THR A 211 15.96 9.99 -1.62
CA THR A 211 15.09 10.25 -0.47
C THR A 211 15.64 9.72 0.84
N GLY A 212 16.47 8.68 0.79
CA GLY A 212 16.96 7.95 1.96
C GLY A 212 15.93 6.99 2.53
N TYR A 213 14.87 6.64 1.79
CA TYR A 213 13.80 5.73 2.19
C TYR A 213 13.78 4.47 1.30
N PRO A 214 13.30 3.31 1.79
CA PRO A 214 12.76 3.05 3.13
C PRO A 214 13.78 3.19 4.26
N GLN A 215 13.34 3.66 5.43
CA GLN A 215 14.19 3.82 6.62
C GLN A 215 13.84 2.77 7.67
N GLY A 216 14.80 1.95 8.08
CA GLY A 216 14.68 0.98 9.17
C GLY A 216 13.58 -0.09 9.00
N LEU A 217 13.03 -0.22 7.78
CA LEU A 217 12.12 -1.28 7.40
C LEU A 217 12.91 -2.45 6.78
N PRO A 218 12.51 -3.71 7.05
CA PRO A 218 13.09 -4.84 6.34
C PRO A 218 12.74 -4.74 4.86
N CYS A 219 13.74 -5.01 4.03
CA CYS A 219 13.59 -4.98 2.58
C CYS A 219 14.20 -6.25 2.00
N TRP A 220 13.56 -6.83 1.00
CA TRP A 220 14.03 -8.04 0.33
C TRP A 220 14.25 -7.76 -1.15
N GLU A 221 15.43 -8.11 -1.65
CA GLU A 221 15.67 -8.18 -3.07
C GLU A 221 14.96 -9.41 -3.65
N VAL A 222 14.25 -9.22 -4.77
CA VAL A 222 13.66 -10.30 -5.54
C VAL A 222 14.75 -10.89 -6.44
N ILE A 223 15.28 -12.07 -6.10
CA ILE A 223 16.35 -12.71 -6.85
C ILE A 223 15.84 -13.20 -8.22
N GLY A 224 16.39 -12.62 -9.29
CA GLY A 224 15.88 -12.79 -10.66
C GLY A 224 14.95 -11.66 -11.11
N GLY A 225 14.76 -10.63 -10.28
CA GLY A 225 14.08 -9.40 -10.66
C GLY A 225 12.62 -9.59 -11.05
N ALA A 226 12.15 -8.74 -11.98
CA ALA A 226 10.74 -8.70 -12.40
C ALA A 226 10.24 -10.00 -13.04
N GLU A 227 11.12 -10.81 -13.65
CA GLU A 227 10.74 -12.10 -14.24
C GLU A 227 10.11 -13.06 -13.22
N ARG A 228 10.51 -12.94 -11.93
CA ARG A 228 9.95 -13.75 -10.85
C ARG A 228 8.49 -13.46 -10.54
N LEU A 229 7.92 -12.35 -10.99
CA LEU A 229 6.49 -12.07 -10.81
C LEU A 229 5.60 -13.09 -11.53
N GLN A 230 6.14 -13.81 -12.53
CA GLN A 230 5.44 -14.90 -13.23
C GLN A 230 5.45 -16.22 -12.43
N ASP A 231 6.32 -16.34 -11.43
CA ASP A 231 6.51 -17.53 -10.61
C ASP A 231 5.49 -17.56 -9.47
N GLN A 232 4.75 -18.66 -9.35
CA GLN A 232 3.81 -18.84 -8.24
C GLN A 232 4.52 -18.90 -6.88
N TYR A 233 5.78 -19.33 -6.86
CA TYR A 233 6.57 -19.42 -5.65
C TYR A 233 6.94 -18.03 -5.11
N PHE A 234 7.16 -17.05 -5.99
CA PHE A 234 7.32 -15.65 -5.56
C PHE A 234 6.09 -15.16 -4.79
N TRP A 235 4.89 -15.40 -5.31
CA TRP A 235 3.65 -14.98 -4.66
C TRP A 235 3.38 -15.72 -3.35
N TYR A 236 3.86 -16.95 -3.22
CA TYR A 236 3.84 -17.68 -1.96
C TYR A 236 4.74 -17.01 -0.92
N GLU A 237 5.99 -16.67 -1.26
CA GLU A 237 6.93 -15.97 -0.36
C GLU A 237 6.45 -14.55 -0.02
N TYR A 238 5.91 -13.83 -1.00
CA TYR A 238 5.28 -12.51 -0.77
C TYR A 238 4.15 -12.60 0.28
N GLU A 239 3.37 -13.69 0.28
CA GLU A 239 2.37 -13.97 1.31
C GLU A 239 2.99 -14.43 2.64
N GLN A 240 4.13 -15.14 2.64
CA GLN A 240 4.83 -15.50 3.88
C GLN A 240 5.32 -14.26 4.63
N VAL A 241 5.85 -13.26 3.92
CA VAL A 241 6.23 -11.96 4.51
C VAL A 241 5.01 -11.32 5.19
N LEU A 242 3.85 -11.31 4.54
CA LEU A 242 2.61 -10.80 5.15
C LEU A 242 2.20 -11.60 6.38
N ARG A 243 2.23 -12.93 6.33
CA ARG A 243 1.87 -13.77 7.48
C ARG A 243 2.81 -13.56 8.66
N GLY A 244 4.11 -13.42 8.41
CA GLY A 244 5.09 -13.11 9.43
C GLY A 244 4.83 -11.74 10.05
N PHE A 245 4.59 -10.73 9.23
CA PHE A 245 4.13 -9.41 9.70
C PHE A 245 2.88 -9.53 10.60
N LEU A 246 1.86 -10.26 10.18
CA LEU A 246 0.62 -10.40 10.96
C LEU A 246 0.86 -11.09 12.30
N ASP A 247 1.64 -12.17 12.33
CA ASP A 247 1.98 -12.90 13.54
C ASP A 247 2.79 -12.06 14.52
N PHE A 248 3.77 -11.29 14.03
CA PHE A 248 4.55 -10.37 14.84
C PHE A 248 3.66 -9.36 15.57
N TYR A 249 2.81 -8.64 14.82
CA TYR A 249 1.96 -7.60 15.38
C TYR A 249 0.81 -8.18 16.23
N ARG A 250 0.23 -9.33 15.85
CA ARG A 250 -0.79 -10.00 16.68
C ARG A 250 -0.20 -10.46 18.02
N THR A 251 1.00 -11.01 18.02
CA THR A 251 1.70 -11.40 19.24
C THR A 251 1.93 -10.17 20.12
N PHE A 252 2.53 -9.11 19.56
CA PHE A 252 2.81 -7.89 20.29
C PHE A 252 1.54 -7.27 20.90
N PHE A 253 0.50 -7.02 20.09
CA PHE A 253 -0.72 -6.37 20.58
C PHE A 253 -1.56 -7.28 21.49
N SER A 254 -1.51 -8.61 21.32
CA SER A 254 -2.14 -9.54 22.26
C SER A 254 -1.51 -9.41 23.64
N MET A 255 -0.17 -9.39 23.73
CA MET A 255 0.54 -9.19 25.00
C MET A 255 0.22 -7.83 25.62
N VAL A 256 0.15 -6.77 24.81
CA VAL A 256 -0.24 -5.44 25.30
C VAL A 256 -1.67 -5.46 25.84
N ALA A 257 -2.59 -6.14 25.17
CA ALA A 257 -4.01 -6.20 25.52
C ALA A 257 -4.32 -7.10 26.74
N THR A 258 -3.66 -8.25 26.89
CA THR A 258 -3.97 -9.22 27.96
C THR A 258 -2.92 -9.27 29.06
N GLY A 259 -1.66 -8.92 28.77
CA GLY A 259 -0.52 -9.14 29.65
C GLY A 259 0.02 -10.57 29.62
N GLU A 260 -0.56 -11.46 28.81
CA GLU A 260 -0.15 -12.86 28.75
C GLU A 260 0.97 -13.08 27.74
N VAL A 261 2.04 -13.76 28.16
CA VAL A 261 3.15 -14.19 27.30
C VAL A 261 2.80 -15.57 26.73
N ARG A 262 2.08 -15.59 25.61
CA ARG A 262 1.70 -16.83 24.93
C ARG A 262 1.66 -16.65 23.42
N VAL A 263 1.84 -17.76 22.71
CA VAL A 263 1.64 -17.82 21.25
C VAL A 263 0.16 -17.55 20.95
N PRO A 264 -0.19 -16.63 20.03
CA PRO A 264 -1.58 -16.40 19.64
C PRO A 264 -2.21 -17.63 18.98
N ASP A 265 -3.52 -17.80 19.19
CA ASP A 265 -4.29 -18.85 18.54
C ASP A 265 -4.24 -18.70 17.01
N ASN A 266 -4.05 -19.81 16.29
CA ASN A 266 -3.92 -19.85 14.83
C ASN A 266 -2.73 -19.03 14.27
N ALA A 267 -1.64 -18.91 15.05
CA ALA A 267 -0.38 -18.40 14.53
C ALA A 267 0.12 -19.22 13.33
N ASN A 268 0.68 -18.54 12.32
CA ASN A 268 1.30 -19.18 11.17
C ASN A 268 2.69 -19.74 11.53
N PHE A 269 3.41 -19.06 12.41
CA PHE A 269 4.81 -19.34 12.78
C PHE A 269 4.96 -19.52 14.29
N ALA A 270 4.18 -20.45 14.87
CA ALA A 270 4.08 -20.64 16.32
C ALA A 270 5.45 -20.86 17.01
N ASN A 271 6.31 -21.69 16.42
CA ASN A 271 7.64 -21.98 16.97
C ASN A 271 8.53 -20.73 16.94
N GLN A 272 8.53 -20.00 15.83
CA GLN A 272 9.31 -18.77 15.70
C GLN A 272 8.83 -17.68 16.65
N ILE A 273 7.52 -17.60 16.91
CA ILE A 273 6.97 -16.67 17.90
C ILE A 273 7.54 -16.99 19.29
N ASP A 274 7.51 -18.25 19.69
CA ASP A 274 8.03 -18.69 20.99
C ASP A 274 9.53 -18.40 21.11
N ASP A 275 10.31 -18.88 20.14
CA ASP A 275 11.78 -18.82 20.15
C ASP A 275 12.33 -17.39 19.99
N VAL A 276 11.74 -16.59 19.08
CA VAL A 276 12.31 -15.29 18.67
C VAL A 276 11.63 -14.10 19.35
N LEU A 277 10.31 -14.17 19.59
CA LEU A 277 9.56 -13.04 20.16
C LEU A 277 9.36 -13.19 21.67
N LEU A 278 8.78 -14.31 22.11
CA LEU A 278 8.47 -14.51 23.53
C LEU A 278 9.73 -14.77 24.36
N GLY A 279 10.74 -15.43 23.77
CA GLY A 279 12.09 -15.54 24.34
C GLY A 279 12.88 -14.22 24.40
N ASN A 280 12.45 -13.18 23.67
CA ASN A 280 13.14 -11.89 23.62
C ASN A 280 12.70 -10.96 24.76
N GLN A 281 13.55 -10.84 25.79
CA GLN A 281 13.28 -10.00 26.97
C GLN A 281 12.98 -8.54 26.63
N ARG A 282 13.61 -7.98 25.58
CA ARG A 282 13.35 -6.60 25.14
C ARG A 282 11.96 -6.48 24.53
N PHE A 283 11.56 -7.43 23.67
CA PHE A 283 10.23 -7.47 23.07
C PHE A 283 9.14 -7.54 24.15
N VAL A 284 9.28 -8.46 25.11
CA VAL A 284 8.35 -8.64 26.23
C VAL A 284 8.26 -7.38 27.10
N ARG A 285 9.41 -6.78 27.43
CA ARG A 285 9.46 -5.54 28.21
C ARG A 285 8.75 -4.38 27.52
N VAL A 286 9.00 -4.18 26.23
CA VAL A 286 8.37 -3.09 25.46
C VAL A 286 6.86 -3.27 25.41
N ALA A 287 6.35 -4.49 25.26
CA ALA A 287 4.91 -4.77 25.30
C ALA A 287 4.30 -4.42 26.68
N ARG A 288 4.98 -4.75 27.77
CA ARG A 288 4.55 -4.39 29.13
C ARG A 288 4.55 -2.88 29.36
N ASP A 289 5.64 -2.20 29.00
CA ASP A 289 5.77 -0.75 29.18
C ASP A 289 4.69 -0.02 28.33
N LEU A 290 4.38 -0.52 27.14
CA LEU A 290 3.28 0.00 26.31
C LEU A 290 1.91 -0.23 26.96
N ARG A 291 1.67 -1.42 27.54
CA ARG A 291 0.44 -1.74 28.27
C ARG A 291 0.21 -0.78 29.44
N GLU A 292 1.24 -0.49 30.24
CA GLU A 292 1.15 0.46 31.34
C GLU A 292 0.73 1.85 30.84
N LYS A 293 1.31 2.31 29.73
CA LYS A 293 0.93 3.57 29.10
C LYS A 293 -0.52 3.60 28.64
N VAL A 294 -1.00 2.52 28.01
CA VAL A 294 -2.40 2.38 27.57
C VAL A 294 -3.38 2.46 28.75
N ILE A 295 -3.03 1.87 29.90
CA ILE A 295 -3.88 1.91 31.10
C ILE A 295 -3.98 3.33 31.67
N GLN A 296 -2.90 4.10 31.59
CA GLN A 296 -2.79 5.43 32.22
C GLN A 296 -3.25 6.58 31.31
N ASP A 297 -3.17 6.42 29.99
CA ASP A 297 -3.43 7.48 29.02
C ASP A 297 -4.56 7.09 28.06
N PRO A 298 -5.79 7.59 28.29
CA PRO A 298 -6.93 7.28 27.44
C PRO A 298 -6.82 7.87 26.03
N GLN A 299 -6.07 8.97 25.84
CA GLN A 299 -5.84 9.52 24.51
C GLN A 299 -4.92 8.57 23.72
N PHE A 300 -3.82 8.15 24.33
CA PHE A 300 -2.91 7.19 23.74
C PHE A 300 -3.58 5.84 23.45
N ALA A 301 -4.41 5.33 24.36
CA ALA A 301 -5.19 4.11 24.13
C ALA A 301 -6.10 4.19 22.90
N ASN A 302 -6.69 5.37 22.66
CA ASN A 302 -7.53 5.66 21.48
C ASN A 302 -6.75 5.91 20.19
N ASP A 303 -5.42 6.05 20.26
CA ASP A 303 -4.55 6.30 19.11
C ASP A 303 -3.77 5.03 18.68
N ILE A 304 -3.86 3.93 19.45
CA ILE A 304 -3.31 2.62 19.07
C ILE A 304 -4.23 1.86 18.12
N ARG A 305 -3.72 1.53 16.93
CA ARG A 305 -4.33 0.57 16.00
C ARG A 305 -4.09 -0.86 16.46
N TRP A 306 -5.10 -1.45 17.10
CA TRP A 306 -5.02 -2.79 17.68
C TRP A 306 -5.03 -3.93 16.65
N ARG A 307 -5.60 -3.71 15.46
CA ARG A 307 -5.55 -4.72 14.40
C ARG A 307 -4.41 -4.41 13.44
N PRO A 308 -3.64 -5.42 13.01
CA PRO A 308 -2.61 -5.22 12.02
C PRO A 308 -3.21 -4.68 10.73
N ALA A 309 -2.65 -3.55 10.29
CA ALA A 309 -2.85 -2.93 9.00
C ALA A 309 -1.46 -2.77 8.37
N TYR A 310 -1.34 -2.91 7.06
CA TYR A 310 -0.03 -2.91 6.41
C TYR A 310 0.00 -2.10 5.12
N LYS A 311 1.20 -1.68 4.74
CA LYS A 311 1.56 -1.28 3.38
C LYS A 311 2.68 -2.22 2.95
N GLN A 312 2.42 -3.10 1.98
CA GLN A 312 3.40 -4.03 1.43
C GLN A 312 3.64 -3.66 -0.01
N ILE A 313 4.87 -3.25 -0.33
CA ILE A 313 5.20 -2.66 -1.62
C ILE A 313 6.31 -3.42 -2.31
N MET A 314 6.29 -3.36 -3.64
CA MET A 314 7.37 -3.64 -4.56
C MET A 314 7.82 -2.33 -5.20
N PHE A 315 9.11 -2.04 -5.21
CA PHE A 315 9.65 -0.87 -5.91
C PHE A 315 10.95 -1.21 -6.60
N ARG A 316 11.31 -0.42 -7.62
CA ARG A 316 12.61 -0.52 -8.27
C ARG A 316 13.57 0.49 -7.65
N ASP A 317 14.73 0.02 -7.20
CA ASP A 317 15.74 0.89 -6.60
C ASP A 317 16.67 1.53 -7.64
N ASP A 318 17.63 2.35 -7.17
CA ASP A 318 18.60 3.05 -8.02
C ASP A 318 19.51 2.09 -8.83
N LYS A 319 19.63 0.82 -8.41
CA LYS A 319 20.42 -0.21 -9.10
C LYS A 319 19.57 -1.04 -10.07
N GLY A 320 18.29 -0.72 -10.20
CA GLY A 320 17.34 -1.48 -11.02
C GLY A 320 16.83 -2.77 -10.38
N ARG A 321 17.15 -3.02 -9.10
CA ARG A 321 16.68 -4.21 -8.38
C ARG A 321 15.20 -4.06 -8.04
N LEU A 322 14.46 -5.15 -8.12
CA LEU A 322 13.12 -5.21 -7.58
C LEU A 322 13.20 -5.51 -6.08
N VAL A 323 12.65 -4.63 -5.26
CA VAL A 323 12.72 -4.69 -3.80
C VAL A 323 11.31 -4.76 -3.21
N VAL A 324 11.09 -5.72 -2.31
CA VAL A 324 9.86 -5.83 -1.50
C VAL A 324 10.12 -5.23 -0.13
N THR A 325 9.14 -4.51 0.43
CA THR A 325 9.14 -4.14 1.85
C THR A 325 7.71 -4.16 2.40
N ILE A 326 7.58 -4.30 3.72
CA ILE A 326 6.31 -4.22 4.42
C ILE A 326 6.46 -3.34 5.66
N SER A 327 5.52 -2.42 5.83
CA SER A 327 5.40 -1.59 7.02
C SER A 327 4.04 -1.81 7.66
N GLN A 328 3.97 -1.64 8.98
CA GLN A 328 2.68 -1.36 9.60
C GLN A 328 2.14 -0.09 8.98
N ASN A 329 0.84 -0.08 8.68
CA ASN A 329 0.17 1.06 8.09
C ASN A 329 0.25 2.21 9.10
N SER A 330 1.31 2.98 8.93
CA SER A 330 1.57 4.21 9.62
C SER A 330 0.55 5.25 9.18
N VAL A 331 0.25 6.20 10.04
CA VAL A 331 -0.85 7.17 9.91
C VAL A 331 -0.85 8.00 8.61
N GLY A 332 0.15 7.87 7.75
CA GLY A 332 0.25 8.65 6.54
C GLY A 332 -0.70 8.23 5.41
N ASN A 333 -1.11 9.26 4.66
CA ASN A 333 -2.24 9.22 3.73
C ASN A 333 -1.94 8.50 2.40
N ALA A 334 -0.68 8.22 2.09
CA ALA A 334 -0.27 7.66 0.80
C ALA A 334 0.74 6.51 0.97
N ILE A 335 0.69 5.53 0.09
CA ILE A 335 1.67 4.43 0.10
C ILE A 335 3.09 4.89 -0.29
N THR A 336 3.19 6.05 -0.93
CA THR A 336 4.43 6.69 -1.41
C THR A 336 5.35 7.15 -0.28
N GLU A 337 4.84 7.30 0.94
CA GLU A 337 5.64 7.72 2.10
C GLU A 337 6.71 6.69 2.49
N LEU A 338 6.49 5.40 2.19
CA LEU A 338 7.50 4.36 2.40
C LEU A 338 8.77 4.61 1.56
N LEU A 339 8.65 5.39 0.49
CA LEU A 339 9.76 5.80 -0.38
C LEU A 339 10.16 7.26 -0.16
N GLY A 340 9.66 7.90 0.90
CA GLY A 340 10.00 9.29 1.24
C GLY A 340 9.38 10.32 0.30
N ILE A 341 8.24 10.00 -0.33
CA ILE A 341 7.55 10.89 -1.26
C ILE A 341 6.22 11.34 -0.63
N VAL A 342 6.13 12.62 -0.32
CA VAL A 342 4.92 13.30 0.14
C VAL A 342 4.20 13.87 -1.07
N VAL A 343 2.96 13.45 -1.27
CA VAL A 343 2.11 13.93 -2.37
C VAL A 343 1.14 14.99 -1.84
N LYS A 344 1.23 16.19 -2.40
CA LYS A 344 0.22 17.24 -2.24
C LYS A 344 -0.64 17.32 -3.50
N ARG A 345 -1.93 17.01 -3.36
CA ARG A 345 -2.89 17.20 -4.45
C ARG A 345 -3.31 18.66 -4.52
N GLN A 346 -3.25 19.24 -5.71
CA GLN A 346 -3.65 20.60 -5.98
C GLN A 346 -4.76 20.59 -7.01
N VAL A 347 -5.89 21.23 -6.69
CA VAL A 347 -6.96 21.44 -7.67
C VAL A 347 -6.43 22.39 -8.74
N ASP A 348 -6.22 21.84 -9.93
CA ASP A 348 -5.78 22.56 -11.12
C ASP A 348 -6.27 21.78 -12.35
N SER A 349 -7.52 22.05 -12.74
CA SER A 349 -8.16 21.36 -13.86
C SER A 349 -7.44 21.58 -15.18
N ALA A 350 -6.85 22.76 -15.40
CA ALA A 350 -6.15 23.07 -16.64
C ALA A 350 -4.83 22.27 -16.75
N ALA A 351 -4.03 22.25 -15.68
CA ALA A 351 -2.82 21.46 -15.65
C ALA A 351 -3.12 19.95 -15.73
N TYR A 352 -4.21 19.48 -15.11
CA TYR A 352 -4.62 18.08 -15.21
C TYR A 352 -5.09 17.71 -16.63
N ALA A 353 -5.92 18.53 -17.26
CA ALA A 353 -6.42 18.28 -18.62
C ALA A 353 -5.26 18.16 -19.65
N ALA A 354 -4.18 18.91 -19.45
CA ALA A 354 -2.99 18.86 -20.31
C ALA A 354 -2.23 17.52 -20.25
N VAL A 355 -2.39 16.74 -19.17
CA VAL A 355 -1.69 15.46 -18.95
C VAL A 355 -2.63 14.24 -18.96
N GLU A 356 -3.94 14.46 -18.89
CA GLU A 356 -4.94 13.40 -18.71
C GLU A 356 -4.94 12.40 -19.86
N GLU A 357 -4.84 12.86 -21.12
CA GLU A 357 -4.82 11.98 -22.29
C GLU A 357 -3.65 10.98 -22.22
N GLY A 358 -2.45 11.46 -21.91
CA GLY A 358 -1.26 10.61 -21.81
C GLY A 358 -1.37 9.60 -20.67
N LEU A 359 -1.84 10.04 -19.50
CA LEU A 359 -2.13 9.17 -18.37
C LEU A 359 -3.14 8.08 -18.74
N VAL A 360 -4.31 8.47 -19.25
CA VAL A 360 -5.41 7.55 -19.55
C VAL A 360 -5.01 6.58 -20.67
N SER A 361 -4.34 7.05 -21.73
CA SER A 361 -3.91 6.19 -22.84
C SER A 361 -3.04 5.03 -22.34
N ARG A 362 -2.10 5.28 -21.43
CA ARG A 362 -1.29 4.23 -20.81
C ARG A 362 -2.11 3.26 -19.95
N LEU A 363 -3.15 3.74 -19.28
CA LEU A 363 -4.05 2.89 -18.51
C LEU A 363 -4.94 2.03 -19.42
N LEU A 364 -5.33 2.54 -20.59
CA LEU A 364 -6.05 1.78 -21.61
C LEU A 364 -5.14 0.72 -22.26
N GLU A 365 -3.86 1.00 -22.51
CA GLU A 365 -2.88 -0.02 -22.95
C GLU A 365 -2.82 -1.20 -21.97
N VAL A 366 -2.81 -0.91 -20.66
CA VAL A 366 -2.86 -1.94 -19.61
C VAL A 366 -4.16 -2.72 -19.62
N ARG A 367 -5.30 -2.03 -19.79
CA ARG A 367 -6.62 -2.69 -19.91
C ARG A 367 -6.62 -3.72 -21.04
N GLU A 368 -6.08 -3.37 -22.22
CA GLU A 368 -6.01 -4.30 -23.35
C GLU A 368 -5.17 -5.54 -23.04
N ARG A 369 -4.07 -5.40 -22.28
CA ARG A 369 -3.27 -6.57 -21.83
C ARG A 369 -4.05 -7.47 -20.88
N LEU A 370 -4.82 -6.91 -19.96
CA LEU A 370 -5.66 -7.68 -19.03
C LEU A 370 -6.79 -8.41 -19.78
N GLN A 371 -7.37 -7.76 -20.79
CA GLN A 371 -8.36 -8.37 -21.68
C GLN A 371 -7.74 -9.50 -22.52
N ALA A 372 -6.56 -9.29 -23.09
CA ALA A 372 -5.82 -10.32 -23.84
C ALA A 372 -5.45 -11.53 -22.97
N ALA A 373 -5.23 -11.31 -21.66
CA ALA A 373 -5.01 -12.38 -20.68
C ALA A 373 -6.31 -13.08 -20.23
N ASN A 374 -7.47 -12.71 -20.79
CA ASN A 374 -8.79 -13.28 -20.50
C ASN A 374 -9.15 -13.25 -19.00
N LEU A 375 -8.86 -12.13 -18.32
CA LEU A 375 -9.13 -11.99 -16.89
C LEU A 375 -10.51 -11.40 -16.57
N GLY A 376 -11.23 -10.89 -17.57
CA GLY A 376 -12.42 -10.09 -17.35
C GLY A 376 -12.75 -9.19 -18.53
N GLU A 377 -13.51 -8.14 -18.25
CA GLU A 377 -14.15 -7.29 -19.25
C GLU A 377 -13.76 -5.82 -19.09
N SER A 378 -13.62 -5.14 -20.22
CA SER A 378 -13.37 -3.71 -20.30
C SER A 378 -14.60 -2.92 -19.85
N LEU A 379 -14.36 -1.86 -19.07
CA LEU A 379 -15.41 -0.95 -18.63
C LEU A 379 -15.40 0.34 -19.46
N SER A 380 -16.61 0.82 -19.75
CA SER A 380 -16.84 2.14 -20.32
C SER A 380 -17.01 3.16 -19.19
N SER A 381 -16.46 4.36 -19.37
CA SER A 381 -16.63 5.51 -18.49
C SER A 381 -16.73 6.79 -19.32
N PRO A 382 -17.18 7.92 -18.75
CA PRO A 382 -17.39 9.16 -19.52
C PRO A 382 -16.18 9.65 -20.30
N CYS A 383 -14.96 9.45 -19.77
CA CYS A 383 -13.72 9.83 -20.43
C CYS A 383 -13.16 8.77 -21.39
N TRP A 384 -13.80 7.60 -21.53
CA TRP A 384 -13.46 6.57 -22.53
C TRP A 384 -14.68 5.74 -22.96
N PRO A 385 -15.74 6.37 -23.50
CA PRO A 385 -17.02 5.71 -23.71
C PRO A 385 -16.93 4.53 -24.67
N ASN A 386 -16.04 4.63 -25.66
CA ASN A 386 -15.80 3.61 -26.69
C ASN A 386 -14.40 2.99 -26.58
N GLY A 387 -13.83 2.99 -25.37
CA GLY A 387 -12.51 2.41 -25.12
C GLY A 387 -11.32 3.28 -25.56
N ALA A 388 -11.55 4.49 -26.07
CA ALA A 388 -10.53 5.48 -26.38
C ALA A 388 -10.75 6.74 -25.54
N TYR A 389 -9.67 7.43 -25.14
CA TYR A 389 -9.80 8.66 -24.36
C TYR A 389 -10.61 9.72 -25.11
N GLN A 390 -11.50 10.37 -24.39
CA GLN A 390 -12.24 11.54 -24.82
C GLN A 390 -12.26 12.54 -23.66
N PRO A 391 -11.88 13.81 -23.88
CA PRO A 391 -12.01 14.84 -22.85
C PRO A 391 -13.44 14.90 -22.35
N CYS A 392 -13.63 14.71 -21.03
CA CYS A 392 -14.95 14.66 -20.43
C CYS A 392 -15.15 15.68 -19.29
N ARG A 393 -14.16 16.52 -19.01
CA ARG A 393 -14.15 17.49 -17.90
C ARG A 393 -13.41 18.77 -18.23
#